data_AF-A0A147GLA3-F1
#
_entry.id   AF-A0A147GLA3-F1
#
_cell.length_a   1.000
_cell.length_b   1.000
_cell.length_c   1.000
_cell.angle_alpha   90.00
_cell.angle_beta   90.00
_cell.angle_gamma   90.00
#
_symmetry.space_group_name_H-M   'P 1'
#
loop_
_entity.id
_entity.type
_entity.pdbx_description
1 polymer ?
#
loop_
_entity_poly.entity_id
_entity_poly.type
_entity_poly.pdbx_seq_one_letter_code
_entity_poly.pdbx_strand_id
1 'polypeptide(L)' 'MSALPKEIAQLGVHEKLQLVEDLWDSIDQDLMPPMSEELKAELDRRWAWVQANPGSACTPTELAASLGVRL' A
#
# COMPACT_ATOMS: atom_id res chain seq x y z
N MET A 1 17.89 14.13 -11.55
CA MET A 1 17.77 12.71 -11.15
C MET A 1 18.42 12.58 -9.79
N SER A 2 17.67 12.22 -8.75
CA SER A 2 18.28 11.96 -7.44
C SER A 2 18.96 10.59 -7.49
N ALA A 3 20.25 10.53 -7.20
CA ALA A 3 20.96 9.26 -7.06
C ALA A 3 20.54 8.60 -5.73
N LEU A 4 20.23 7.31 -5.76
CA LEU A 4 19.99 6.54 -4.54
C LEU A 4 21.26 6.57 -3.67
N PRO A 5 21.14 6.85 -2.35
CA PRO A 5 22.26 6.79 -1.42
C PRO A 5 23.01 5.46 -1.56
N LYS A 6 24.34 5.53 -1.48
CA LYS A 6 25.21 4.38 -1.74
C LYS A 6 24.92 3.24 -0.78
N GLU A 7 24.52 3.56 0.45
CA GLU A 7 24.15 2.63 1.51
C GLU A 7 22.93 1.79 1.11
N ILE A 8 21.90 2.42 0.55
CA ILE A 8 20.68 1.74 0.09
C ILE A 8 20.97 0.94 -1.19
N ALA A 9 21.80 1.47 -2.08
CA ALA A 9 22.12 0.80 -3.35
C ALA A 9 22.77 -0.58 -3.13
N GLN A 10 23.59 -0.72 -2.08
CA GLN A 10 24.32 -1.94 -1.72
C GLN A 10 23.43 -3.04 -1.10
N LEU A 11 22.25 -2.69 -0.60
CA LEU A 11 21.34 -3.65 0.04
C LEU A 11 20.80 -4.67 -0.98
N GLY A 12 20.68 -5.93 -0.55
CA GLY A 12 19.92 -6.96 -1.24
C GLY A 12 18.43 -6.64 -1.30
N VAL A 13 17.68 -7.34 -2.15
CA VAL A 13 16.23 -7.11 -2.32
C VAL A 13 15.48 -7.27 -0.99
N HIS A 14 15.81 -8.31 -0.22
CA HIS A 14 15.17 -8.55 1.07
C HIS A 14 15.47 -7.43 2.09
N GLU A 15 16.73 -7.00 2.20
CA GLU A 15 17.13 -5.90 3.08
C GLU A 15 16.48 -4.57 2.69
N LYS A 16 16.29 -4.32 1.39
CA LYS A 16 15.54 -3.16 0.89
C LYS A 16 14.08 -3.20 1.30
N LEU A 17 13.43 -4.36 1.18
CA LEU A 17 12.04 -4.53 1.59
C LEU A 17 11.89 -4.33 3.10
N GLN A 18 12.78 -4.91 3.90
CA GLN A 18 12.80 -4.72 5.35
C GLN A 18 13.00 -3.25 5.72
N LEU A 19 13.94 -2.55 5.07
CA LEU A 19 14.15 -1.12 5.33
C LEU A 19 12.90 -0.29 5.01
N VAL A 20 12.16 -0.63 3.95
CA VAL A 20 10.91 0.05 3.61
C VAL A 20 9.85 -0.19 4.69
N GLU A 21 9.75 -1.42 5.21
CA GLU A 21 8.85 -1.78 6.31
C GLU A 21 9.24 -1.04 7.60
N ASP A 22 10.51 -1.08 7.99
CA ASP A 22 11.02 -0.39 9.19
C ASP A 22 10.79 1.13 9.10
N LEU A 23 10.99 1.73 7.92
CA LEU A 23 10.71 3.14 7.68
C LEU A 23 9.22 3.45 7.78
N TRP A 24 8.36 2.58 7.26
CA TRP A 24 6.91 2.71 7.36
C TRP A 24 6.45 2.66 8.82
N ASP A 25 6.96 1.70 9.59
CA ASP A 25 6.64 1.54 11.00
C ASP A 25 7.22 2.66 11.87
N SER A 26 8.27 3.34 11.41
CA SER A 26 8.85 4.50 12.10
C SER A 26 8.01 5.78 11.99
N ILE A 27 7.01 5.81 11.11
CA ILE A 27 6.12 6.97 10.96
C ILE A 27 5.27 7.08 12.21
N ASP A 28 5.50 8.16 12.97
CA ASP A 28 4.72 8.46 14.16
C ASP A 28 3.24 8.68 13.78
N GLN A 29 2.34 8.00 14.48
CA GLN A 29 0.90 8.11 14.26
C GLN A 29 0.40 9.52 14.55
N ASP A 30 1.06 10.26 15.45
CA ASP A 30 0.70 11.64 15.77
C ASP A 30 1.07 12.62 14.65
N LEU A 31 1.93 12.21 13.71
CA LEU A 31 2.25 12.97 12.49
C LEU A 31 1.29 12.67 11.34
N MET A 32 0.38 11.71 11.50
CA MET A 32 -0.58 11.40 10.45
C MET A 32 -1.62 12.51 10.33
N PRO A 33 -1.88 12.99 9.10
CA PRO A 33 -2.94 13.97 8.91
C PRO A 33 -4.27 13.37 9.36
N PRO A 34 -5.14 14.16 10.01
CA PRO A 34 -6.45 13.68 10.40
C PRO A 34 -7.22 13.22 9.16
N MET A 35 -7.95 12.11 9.29
CA MET A 35 -8.82 11.64 8.22
C MET A 35 -9.93 12.68 7.98
N SER A 36 -9.98 13.25 6.79
CA SER A 36 -11.06 14.16 6.38
C SER A 36 -12.39 13.41 6.33
N GLU A 37 -13.50 14.10 6.62
CA GLU A 37 -14.83 13.51 6.57
C GLU A 37 -15.18 12.98 5.15
N GLU A 38 -14.70 13.65 4.11
CA GLU A 38 -14.89 13.23 2.72
C GLU A 38 -14.22 11.88 2.44
N LEU A 39 -12.99 11.71 2.92
CA LEU A 39 -12.26 10.44 2.80
C LEU A 39 -12.97 9.34 3.60
N LYS A 40 -13.42 9.65 4.82
CA LYS A 40 -14.18 8.71 5.64
C LYS A 40 -15.46 8.27 4.93
N ALA A 41 -16.23 9.21 4.39
CA ALA A 41 -17.47 8.92 3.68
C ALA A 41 -17.23 8.05 2.44
N GLU A 42 -16.15 8.28 1.70
CA GLU A 42 -15.77 7.45 0.55
C GLU A 42 -15.38 6.02 0.98
N LEU A 43 -14.64 5.88 2.08
CA LEU A 43 -14.29 4.56 2.63
C LEU A 43 -15.54 3.80 3.09
N ASP A 44 -16.45 4.46 3.80
CA ASP A 44 -17.72 3.88 4.24
C ASP A 44 -18.59 3.46 3.02
N ARG A 45 -18.64 4.30 1.97
CA ARG A 45 -19.33 3.98 0.71
C ARG A 45 -18.75 2.74 0.03
N ARG A 46 -17.42 2.64 -0.08
CA ARG A 46 -16.74 1.47 -0.69
C ARG A 46 -16.97 0.22 0.14
N TRP A 47 -16.92 0.33 1.46
CA TRP A 47 -17.17 -0.78 2.35
C TRP A 47 -18.60 -1.32 2.20
N ALA A 48 -19.60 -0.45 2.21
CA ALA A 48 -21.00 -0.83 1.99
C ALA A 48 -21.18 -1.52 0.63
N TRP A 49 -20.51 -1.03 -0.41
CA TRP A 49 -20.54 -1.66 -1.73
C TRP A 49 -19.94 -3.08 -1.71
N VAL A 50 -18.80 -3.30 -1.08
CA VAL A 50 -18.18 -4.64 -0.95
C VAL A 50 -19.11 -5.60 -0.20
N GLN A 51 -19.72 -5.15 0.90
CA GLN A 51 -20.68 -5.95 1.67
C GLN A 51 -21.91 -6.35 0.84
N ALA A 52 -22.40 -5.45 -0.02
CA ALA A 52 -23.53 -5.72 -0.92
C ALA A 52 -23.15 -6.60 -2.13
N ASN A 53 -21.86 -6.73 -2.44
CA ASN A 53 -21.35 -7.45 -3.61
C ASN A 53 -20.33 -8.53 -3.18
N PRO A 54 -20.77 -9.59 -2.47
CA PRO A 54 -19.87 -10.67 -2.08
C PRO A 54 -19.23 -11.32 -3.30
N GLY A 55 -17.91 -11.54 -3.25
CA GLY A 55 -17.13 -12.09 -4.38
C GLY A 55 -16.64 -11.04 -5.38
N SER A 56 -16.90 -9.75 -5.16
CA SER A 56 -16.35 -8.66 -5.99
C SER A 56 -14.87 -8.34 -5.73
N ALA A 57 -14.33 -8.80 -4.60
CA ALA A 57 -12.92 -8.67 -4.29
C ALA A 57 -12.07 -9.65 -5.11
N CYS A 58 -10.84 -9.27 -5.41
CA CYS A 58 -9.86 -10.14 -6.04
C CYS A 58 -8.57 -10.14 -5.22
N THR A 59 -7.88 -11.26 -5.25
CA THR A 59 -6.52 -11.41 -4.73
C THR A 59 -5.53 -10.62 -5.59
N PRO A 60 -4.36 -10.25 -5.05
CA PRO A 60 -3.30 -9.63 -5.86
C PRO A 60 -2.96 -10.44 -7.11
N THR A 61 -2.94 -11.77 -7.02
CA THR A 61 -2.67 -12.66 -8.15
C THR A 61 -3.74 -12.58 -9.23
N GLU A 62 -5.02 -12.55 -8.85
CA GLU A 62 -6.14 -12.38 -9.79
C GLU A 62 -6.10 -11.00 -10.46
N LEU A 63 -5.77 -9.95 -9.68
CA LEU A 63 -5.59 -8.60 -10.23
C LEU A 63 -4.44 -8.58 -11.24
N ALA A 64 -3.28 -9.14 -10.89
CA ALA A 64 -2.12 -9.21 -11.77
C ALA A 64 -2.42 -9.98 -13.06
N ALA A 65 -3.13 -11.11 -12.95
CA ALA A 65 -3.60 -11.88 -14.10
C ALA A 65 -4.53 -11.04 -14.99
N SER A 66 -5.47 -10.28 -14.42
CA SER A 66 -6.38 -9.40 -15.17
C SER A 66 -5.67 -8.25 -15.89
N LEU A 67 -4.55 -7.77 -15.33
CA LEU A 67 -3.73 -6.70 -15.89
C LEU A 67 -2.62 -7.23 -16.83
N GLY A 68 -2.45 -8.55 -16.95
CA GLY A 68 -1.40 -9.17 -17.75
C GLY A 68 0.02 -8.95 -17.20
N VAL A 69 0.14 -8.70 -15.90
CA VAL A 69 1.44 -8.51 -15.23
C VAL A 69 1.76 -9.72 -14.34
N ARG A 70 3.05 -9.98 -14.12
CA ARG A 70 3.49 -10.94 -13.09
C ARG A 70 3.83 -10.19 -11.80
N LEU A 71 3.33 -10.70 -10.68
CA LEU A 71 3.80 -10.33 -9.35
C LEU A 71 5.14 -10.99 -9.04
#